data_AF-A0A950Z979-F1
#
_entry.id   AF-A0A950Z979-F1
#
_cell.length_a   1.000
_cell.length_b   1.000
_cell.length_c   1.000
_cell.angle_alpha   90.00
_cell.angle_beta   90.00
_cell.angle_gamma   90.00
#
_symmetry.space_group_name_H-M   'P 1'
#
loop_
_entity.id
_entity.type
_entity.pdbx_description
1 polymer ?
#
loop_
_entity_poly.entity_id
_entity_poly.type
_entity_poly.pdbx_seq_one_letter_code
_entity_poly.pdbx_strand_id
1 'polypeptide(L)'
;MVPLSRFLAASAYAGAAFLFGLALGERGELGFVQYLFAATIPLSAAIIAFFARSGRAETLFTGAAMLAGLLLGQQQFARAWRDCSAHANVVRDAILTHYARSGDYPATLEELPLRELPCRCGLRKTILHYHANERGFRLWLTNDFERYVATERTPFVIATGTASAPPRTTPRSTR
;
A
#
# COMPACT_ATOMS: atom_id res chain seq x y z
N MET A 1 34.38 -19.99 13.26
CA MET A 1 32.96 -19.66 13.56
C MET A 1 32.57 -18.21 13.24
N VAL A 2 33.49 -17.24 13.24
CA VAL A 2 33.25 -15.83 12.86
C VAL A 2 32.68 -15.58 11.43
N PRO A 3 33.00 -16.36 10.38
CA PRO A 3 32.47 -16.06 9.04
C PRO A 3 30.99 -16.42 8.88
N LEU A 4 30.50 -17.47 9.56
CA LEU A 4 29.11 -17.91 9.47
C LEU A 4 28.16 -16.88 10.11
N SER A 5 28.52 -16.32 11.26
CA SER A 5 27.71 -15.31 11.93
C SER A 5 27.63 -13.99 11.14
N ARG A 6 28.73 -13.61 10.46
CA ARG A 6 28.75 -12.44 9.57
C ARG A 6 27.88 -12.64 8.34
N PHE A 7 27.93 -13.82 7.73
CA PHE A 7 27.08 -14.16 6.60
C PHE A 7 25.59 -14.15 7.00
N LEU A 8 25.23 -14.79 8.11
CA LEU A 8 23.86 -14.78 8.63
C LEU A 8 23.36 -13.36 8.91
N ALA A 9 24.19 -12.52 9.53
CA ALA A 9 23.85 -11.12 9.77
C ALA A 9 23.63 -10.36 8.44
N ALA A 10 24.54 -10.49 7.48
CA ALA A 10 24.44 -9.84 6.18
C ALA A 10 23.18 -10.27 5.41
N SER A 11 22.85 -11.57 5.42
CA SER A 11 21.63 -12.09 4.81
C SER A 11 20.37 -11.56 5.51
N ALA A 12 20.37 -11.48 6.84
CA ALA A 12 19.25 -10.93 7.60
C ALA A 12 19.03 -9.45 7.27
N TYR A 13 20.11 -8.65 7.19
CA TYR A 13 20.01 -7.24 6.79
C TYR A 13 19.52 -7.08 5.35
N ALA A 14 20.00 -7.89 4.41
CA ALA A 14 19.54 -7.86 3.04
C ALA A 14 18.05 -8.25 2.92
N GLY A 15 17.63 -9.27 3.67
CA GLY A 15 16.22 -9.66 3.77
C GLY A 15 15.34 -8.56 4.35
N ALA A 16 15.77 -7.94 5.45
CA ALA A 16 15.06 -6.81 6.05
C ALA A 16 14.97 -5.61 5.08
N ALA A 17 16.07 -5.30 4.39
CA ALA A 17 16.12 -4.23 3.40
C ALA A 17 15.20 -4.52 2.21
N PHE A 18 15.13 -5.77 1.76
CA PHE A 18 14.20 -6.21 0.72
C PHE A 18 12.74 -6.03 1.16
N LEU A 19 12.36 -6.50 2.35
CA LEU A 19 11.00 -6.35 2.88
C LEU A 19 10.63 -4.88 3.07
N PHE A 20 11.58 -4.06 3.51
CA PHE A 20 11.38 -2.63 3.65
C PHE A 20 11.17 -1.95 2.29
N GLY A 21 11.98 -2.31 1.28
CA GLY A 21 11.78 -1.89 -0.09
C GLY A 21 10.39 -2.28 -0.61
N LEU A 22 9.98 -3.52 -0.38
CA LEU A 22 8.67 -4.03 -0.80
C LEU A 22 7.51 -3.26 -0.14
N ALA A 23 7.59 -3.03 1.17
CA ALA A 23 6.61 -2.21 1.89
C ALA A 23 6.55 -0.75 1.38
N LEU A 24 7.69 -0.17 0.98
CA LEU A 24 7.73 1.15 0.35
C LEU A 24 7.09 1.15 -1.03
N GLY A 25 7.35 0.11 -1.84
CA GLY A 25 6.79 0.00 -3.20
C GLY A 25 5.28 -0.18 -3.19
N GLU A 26 4.75 -0.92 -2.21
CA GLU A 26 3.30 -1.09 -2.01
C GLU A 26 2.58 0.20 -1.59
N ARG A 27 3.29 1.21 -1.08
CA ARG A 27 2.73 2.55 -0.83
C ARG A 27 2.66 3.37 -2.10
N GLY A 28 1.95 2.88 -3.11
CA GLY A 28 1.74 3.53 -4.41
C GLY A 28 0.98 4.87 -4.39
N GLU A 29 0.72 5.42 -3.21
CA GLU A 29 0.21 6.79 -2.98
C GLU A 29 1.31 7.85 -2.97
N LEU A 30 2.56 7.46 -3.25
CA LEU A 30 3.75 8.31 -3.11
C LEU A 30 4.30 8.83 -4.46
N GLY A 31 3.90 8.23 -5.58
CA GLY A 31 4.10 8.75 -6.94
C GLY A 31 5.51 9.17 -7.25
N PHE A 32 5.70 10.48 -7.45
CA PHE A 32 7.01 11.06 -7.71
C PHE A 32 8.06 10.68 -6.67
N VAL A 33 7.66 10.59 -5.39
CA VAL A 33 8.53 10.21 -4.28
C VAL A 33 9.05 8.77 -4.45
N GLN A 34 8.28 7.87 -5.07
CA GLN A 34 8.78 6.53 -5.33
C GLN A 34 9.89 6.50 -6.39
N TYR A 35 9.79 7.33 -7.44
CA TYR A 35 10.88 7.47 -8.41
C TYR A 35 12.13 8.07 -7.78
N LEU A 36 11.96 9.01 -6.84
CA LEU A 36 13.07 9.53 -6.04
C LEU A 36 13.72 8.42 -5.21
N PHE A 37 12.96 7.51 -4.59
CA PHE A 37 13.53 6.37 -3.88
C PHE A 37 14.27 5.41 -4.82
N ALA A 38 13.73 5.13 -6.01
CA ALA A 38 14.38 4.27 -6.99
C ALA A 38 15.75 4.82 -7.44
N ALA A 39 15.94 6.14 -7.46
CA ALA A 39 17.23 6.78 -7.76
C ALA A 39 18.13 6.93 -6.52
N THR A 40 17.57 7.31 -5.37
CA THR A 40 18.35 7.61 -4.16
C THR A 40 18.88 6.35 -3.47
N ILE A 41 18.17 5.23 -3.53
CA ILE A 41 18.63 3.95 -2.97
C ILE A 41 19.95 3.48 -3.61
N PRO A 42 20.05 3.31 -4.95
CA PRO A 42 21.31 2.88 -5.55
C PRO A 42 22.41 3.94 -5.42
N LEU A 43 22.08 5.24 -5.47
CA LEU A 43 23.06 6.31 -5.30
C LEU A 43 23.65 6.31 -3.89
N SER A 44 22.82 6.21 -2.86
CA SER A 44 23.28 6.15 -1.46
C SER A 44 24.07 4.87 -1.19
N ALA A 45 23.64 3.71 -1.71
CA ALA A 45 24.39 2.47 -1.60
C ALA A 45 25.78 2.57 -2.26
N ALA A 46 25.87 3.19 -3.45
CA ALA A 46 27.13 3.42 -4.15
C ALA A 46 28.06 4.36 -3.37
N ILE A 47 27.53 5.46 -2.82
CA ILE A 47 28.29 6.40 -1.99
C ILE A 47 28.83 5.69 -0.74
N ILE A 48 27.98 4.96 -0.01
CA ILE A 48 28.39 4.23 1.19
C ILE A 48 29.45 3.18 0.84
N ALA A 49 29.27 2.43 -0.25
CA ALA A 49 30.23 1.43 -0.71
C ALA A 49 31.57 2.05 -1.11
N PHE A 50 31.58 3.25 -1.70
CA PHE A 50 32.81 3.96 -2.07
C PHE A 50 33.63 4.34 -0.84
N PHE A 51 32.99 4.88 0.20
CA PHE A 51 33.67 5.30 1.44
C PHE A 51 33.93 4.14 2.42
N ALA A 52 33.30 2.98 2.24
CA ALA A 52 33.52 1.83 3.09
C ALA A 52 34.93 1.25 2.93
N ARG A 53 35.64 1.11 4.06
CA ARG A 53 36.96 0.46 4.14
C ARG A 53 36.89 -1.07 4.01
N SER A 54 35.76 -1.68 4.36
CA SER A 54 35.48 -3.12 4.23
C SER A 54 33.97 -3.33 4.05
N GLY A 55 33.53 -4.49 3.54
CA GLY A 55 32.09 -4.79 3.38
C GLY A 55 31.41 -4.16 2.17
N ARG A 56 32.16 -3.66 1.17
CA ARG A 56 31.58 -2.99 -0.02
C ARG A 56 30.54 -3.84 -0.76
N ALA A 57 30.84 -5.13 -0.94
CA ALA A 57 29.94 -6.07 -1.59
C ALA A 57 28.64 -6.26 -0.79
N GLU A 58 28.73 -6.31 0.55
CA GLU A 58 27.56 -6.44 1.42
C GLU A 58 26.67 -5.19 1.32
N THR A 59 27.25 -3.99 1.33
CA THR A 59 26.52 -2.73 1.15
C THR A 59 25.84 -2.64 -0.22
N LEU A 60 26.53 -3.01 -1.29
CA LEU A 60 25.94 -3.00 -2.62
C LEU A 60 24.82 -4.05 -2.73
N PHE A 61 25.01 -5.22 -2.12
CA PHE A 61 24.01 -6.27 -2.10
C PHE A 61 22.76 -5.88 -1.32
N THR A 62 22.90 -5.25 -0.14
CA THR A 62 21.76 -4.75 0.63
C THR A 62 21.02 -3.64 -0.11
N GLY A 63 21.74 -2.71 -0.76
CA GLY A 63 21.14 -1.70 -1.62
C GLY A 63 20.38 -2.28 -2.82
N ALA A 64 20.97 -3.28 -3.49
CA ALA A 64 20.32 -4.00 -4.59
C ALA A 64 19.08 -4.77 -4.12
N ALA A 65 19.15 -5.43 -2.96
CA ALA A 65 18.02 -6.13 -2.36
C ALA A 65 16.88 -5.15 -2.02
N MET A 66 17.19 -3.99 -1.45
CA MET A 66 16.21 -2.94 -1.17
C MET A 66 15.54 -2.41 -2.45
N LEU A 67 16.34 -2.14 -3.50
CA LEU A 67 15.82 -1.69 -4.78
C LEU A 67 14.94 -2.75 -5.45
N ALA A 68 15.36 -4.02 -5.43
CA ALA A 68 14.57 -5.12 -5.95
C ALA A 68 13.23 -5.25 -5.20
N GLY A 69 13.25 -5.11 -3.87
CA GLY A 69 12.04 -5.06 -3.05
C GLY A 69 11.11 -3.92 -3.49
N LEU A 70 11.65 -2.71 -3.64
CA LEU A 70 10.90 -1.53 -4.10
C LEU A 70 10.20 -1.77 -5.43
N LEU A 71 10.94 -2.23 -6.45
CA LEU A 71 10.40 -2.46 -7.78
C LEU A 71 9.32 -3.55 -7.79
N LEU A 72 9.52 -4.62 -7.03
CA LEU A 72 8.51 -5.67 -6.89
C LEU A 72 7.26 -5.15 -6.17
N GLY A 73 7.41 -4.37 -5.10
CA GLY A 73 6.30 -3.73 -4.40
C GLY A 73 5.49 -2.81 -5.34
N GLN A 74 6.16 -2.03 -6.18
CA GLN A 74 5.50 -1.19 -7.19
C GLN A 74 4.70 -1.99 -8.21
N GLN A 75 5.27 -3.10 -8.71
CA GLN A 75 4.55 -3.98 -9.64
C GLN A 75 3.31 -4.60 -8.98
N GLN A 76 3.41 -4.99 -7.71
CA GLN A 76 2.28 -5.52 -6.94
C GLN A 76 1.21 -4.46 -6.72
N PHE A 77 1.59 -3.22 -6.41
CA PHE A 77 0.65 -2.10 -6.32
C PHE A 77 -0.05 -1.83 -7.66
N ALA A 78 0.71 -1.75 -8.76
CA ALA A 78 0.13 -1.52 -10.10
C ALA A 78 -0.82 -2.65 -10.53
N ARG A 79 -0.56 -3.89 -10.11
CA ARG A 79 -1.48 -5.01 -10.31
C ARG A 79 -2.75 -4.85 -9.45
N ALA A 80 -2.60 -4.56 -8.17
CA ALA A 80 -3.71 -4.35 -7.24
C ALA A 80 -4.59 -3.16 -7.67
N TRP A 81 -3.98 -2.09 -8.18
CA TRP A 81 -4.68 -0.92 -8.72
C TRP A 81 -5.57 -1.27 -9.90
N ARG A 82 -5.02 -1.98 -10.90
CA ARG A 82 -5.79 -2.43 -12.07
C ARG A 82 -6.94 -3.34 -11.66
N ASP A 83 -6.68 -4.25 -10.74
CA ASP A 83 -7.70 -5.14 -10.20
C ASP A 83 -8.82 -4.35 -9.49
N CYS A 84 -8.47 -3.35 -8.68
CA CYS A 84 -9.46 -2.45 -8.10
C CYS A 84 -10.27 -1.70 -9.14
N SER A 85 -9.61 -1.08 -10.12
CA SER A 85 -10.33 -0.27 -11.11
C SER A 85 -11.35 -1.10 -11.90
N ALA A 86 -11.10 -2.39 -12.07
CA ALA A 86 -12.01 -3.31 -12.73
C ALA A 86 -13.11 -3.84 -11.81
N HIS A 87 -12.77 -4.20 -10.56
CA HIS A 87 -13.64 -5.01 -9.69
C HIS A 87 -14.15 -4.30 -8.44
N ALA A 88 -13.78 -3.04 -8.17
CA ALA A 88 -14.19 -2.37 -6.93
C ALA A 88 -15.71 -2.21 -6.78
N ASN A 89 -16.47 -2.13 -7.89
CA ASN A 89 -17.94 -2.11 -7.85
C ASN A 89 -18.52 -3.41 -7.24
N VAL A 90 -17.85 -4.55 -7.40
CA VAL A 90 -18.27 -5.82 -6.79
C VAL A 90 -18.29 -5.72 -5.26
N VAL A 91 -17.32 -5.02 -4.68
CA VAL A 91 -17.24 -4.80 -3.23
C VAL A 91 -18.39 -3.89 -2.77
N ARG A 92 -18.70 -2.84 -3.54
CA ARG A 92 -19.84 -1.95 -3.27
C ARG A 92 -21.16 -2.75 -3.24
N ASP A 93 -21.39 -3.57 -4.25
CA ASP A 93 -22.63 -4.34 -4.36
C ASP A 93 -22.74 -5.41 -3.25
N ALA A 94 -21.62 -6.01 -2.85
CA ALA A 94 -21.56 -6.90 -1.69
C ALA A 94 -21.91 -6.18 -0.37
N ILE A 95 -21.44 -4.95 -0.17
CA ILE A 95 -21.78 -4.12 0.99
C ILE A 95 -23.29 -3.82 1.01
N LEU A 96 -23.86 -3.42 -0.13
CA LEU A 96 -25.30 -3.15 -0.23
C LEU A 96 -26.14 -4.42 0.00
N THR A 97 -25.68 -5.57 -0.48
CA THR A 97 -26.33 -6.87 -0.27
C THR A 97 -26.23 -7.33 1.19
N HIS A 98 -25.13 -6.98 1.88
CA HIS A 98 -25.01 -7.21 3.31
C HIS A 98 -26.02 -6.34 4.07
N TYR A 99 -26.05 -5.04 3.80
CA TYR A 99 -26.99 -4.09 4.40
C TYR A 99 -28.45 -4.50 4.21
N ALA A 100 -28.83 -4.95 3.00
CA ALA A 100 -30.19 -5.42 2.72
C ALA A 100 -30.60 -6.66 3.54
N ARG A 101 -29.64 -7.43 4.06
CA ARG A 101 -29.89 -8.66 4.84
C ARG A 101 -29.82 -8.42 6.34
N SER A 102 -28.84 -7.66 6.83
CA SER A 102 -28.64 -7.42 8.26
C SER A 102 -29.33 -6.16 8.77
N GLY A 103 -29.62 -5.20 7.89
CA GLY A 103 -30.06 -3.86 8.26
C GLY A 103 -28.91 -2.91 8.62
N ASP A 104 -27.66 -3.39 8.65
CA ASP A 104 -26.47 -2.66 9.05
C ASP A 104 -25.33 -2.81 8.04
N TYR A 105 -24.45 -1.80 7.93
CA TYR A 105 -23.24 -1.93 7.12
C TYR A 105 -22.20 -2.78 7.84
N PRO A 106 -21.39 -3.58 7.12
CA PRO A 106 -20.36 -4.40 7.74
C PRO A 106 -19.32 -3.52 8.46
N ALA A 107 -18.78 -3.99 9.59
CA ALA A 107 -17.77 -3.23 10.32
C ALA A 107 -16.43 -3.24 9.58
N THR A 108 -16.12 -4.35 8.91
CA THR A 108 -14.92 -4.53 8.09
C THR A 108 -15.23 -5.18 6.76
N LEU A 109 -14.35 -5.00 5.76
CA LEU A 109 -14.55 -5.62 4.45
C LEU A 109 -14.43 -7.16 4.50
N GLU A 110 -13.77 -7.72 5.52
CA GLU A 110 -13.64 -9.17 5.70
C GLU A 110 -14.95 -9.88 6.09
N GLU A 111 -15.97 -9.16 6.55
CA GLU A 111 -17.30 -9.72 6.87
C GLU A 111 -18.15 -9.98 5.61
N LEU A 112 -17.71 -9.45 4.46
CA LEU A 112 -18.40 -9.66 3.20
C LEU A 112 -18.27 -11.13 2.77
N PRO A 113 -19.31 -11.75 2.19
CA PRO A 113 -19.29 -13.13 1.73
C PRO A 113 -18.52 -13.29 0.40
N LEU A 114 -17.40 -12.58 0.26
CA LEU A 114 -16.50 -12.65 -0.89
C LEU A 114 -15.41 -13.66 -0.58
N ARG A 115 -15.23 -14.66 -1.44
CA ARG A 115 -14.17 -15.67 -1.28
C ARG A 115 -12.78 -15.03 -1.27
N GLU A 116 -12.58 -14.03 -2.12
CA GLU A 116 -11.37 -13.22 -2.19
C GLU A 116 -11.75 -11.76 -2.35
N LEU A 117 -11.22 -10.90 -1.48
CA LEU A 117 -11.37 -9.46 -1.66
C LEU A 117 -10.52 -9.03 -2.87
N PRO A 118 -11.07 -8.28 -3.84
CA PRO A 118 -10.25 -7.67 -4.88
C PRO A 118 -9.29 -6.66 -4.25
N CYS A 119 -8.33 -6.17 -5.05
CA CYS A 119 -7.36 -5.15 -4.63
C CYS A 119 -6.24 -5.63 -3.68
N ARG A 120 -5.95 -6.93 -3.60
CA ARG A 120 -4.88 -7.43 -2.72
C ARG A 120 -3.51 -7.00 -3.23
N CYS A 121 -2.66 -6.53 -2.33
CA CYS A 121 -1.34 -6.01 -2.67
C CYS A 121 -0.29 -6.60 -1.73
N GLY A 122 0.29 -7.74 -2.12
CA GLY A 122 1.39 -8.39 -1.39
C GLY A 122 1.18 -8.52 0.12
N LEU A 123 1.89 -7.67 0.88
CA LEU A 123 1.84 -7.62 2.35
C LEU A 123 0.54 -7.00 2.88
N ARG A 124 -0.11 -6.12 2.10
CA ARG A 124 -1.41 -5.52 2.45
C ARG A 124 -2.57 -6.37 1.94
N LYS A 125 -3.54 -6.60 2.83
CA LYS A 125 -4.78 -7.31 2.48
C LYS A 125 -5.54 -6.66 1.33
N THR A 126 -5.64 -5.33 1.32
CA THR A 126 -6.29 -4.56 0.26
C THR A 126 -5.75 -3.12 0.26
N ILE A 127 -5.72 -2.49 -0.91
CA ILE A 127 -5.47 -1.04 -1.06
C ILE A 127 -6.77 -0.22 -0.98
N LEU A 128 -7.91 -0.90 -0.85
CA LEU A 128 -9.21 -0.27 -0.77
C LEU A 128 -9.47 0.21 0.67
N HIS A 129 -9.84 1.46 0.81
CA HIS A 129 -10.22 2.04 2.09
C HIS A 129 -11.73 2.01 2.25
N TYR A 130 -12.17 1.62 3.45
CA TYR A 130 -13.57 1.51 3.80
C TYR A 130 -13.85 2.22 5.11
N HIS A 131 -14.98 2.92 5.14
CA HIS A 131 -15.52 3.52 6.35
C HIS A 131 -17.04 3.55 6.26
N ALA A 132 -17.71 3.03 7.29
CA ALA A 132 -19.16 3.09 7.42
C ALA A 132 -19.59 3.88 8.66
N ASN A 133 -20.76 4.51 8.57
CA ASN A 133 -21.45 5.17 9.67
C ASN A 133 -22.97 5.07 9.47
N GLU A 134 -23.74 5.63 10.41
CA GLU A 134 -25.22 5.65 10.36
C GLU A 134 -25.80 6.33 9.11
N ARG A 135 -25.02 7.15 8.41
CA ARG A 135 -25.46 7.89 7.21
C ARG A 135 -25.12 7.18 5.91
N GLY A 136 -24.39 6.07 5.95
CA GLY A 136 -23.92 5.38 4.76
C GLY A 136 -22.49 4.84 4.90
N PHE A 137 -21.97 4.36 3.78
CA PHE A 137 -20.56 3.98 3.67
C PHE A 137 -19.84 4.81 2.62
N ARG A 138 -18.52 4.86 2.79
CA ARG A 138 -17.57 5.40 1.85
C ARG A 138 -16.52 4.35 1.56
N LEU A 139 -16.34 4.07 0.28
CA LEU A 139 -15.30 3.19 -0.24
C LEU A 139 -14.42 4.05 -1.14
N TRP A 140 -13.11 4.09 -0.89
CA TRP A 140 -12.23 4.90 -1.71
C TRP A 140 -10.88 4.24 -1.94
N LEU A 141 -10.28 4.64 -3.05
CA LEU A 141 -8.94 4.25 -3.46
C LEU A 141 -8.24 5.52 -3.94
N THR A 142 -6.97 5.69 -3.60
CA THR A 142 -6.20 6.85 -4.01
C THR A 142 -4.82 6.44 -4.50
N ASN A 143 -4.36 7.09 -5.55
CA ASN A 143 -2.95 7.18 -5.91
C ASN A 143 -2.61 8.67 -6.06
N ASP A 144 -1.45 8.98 -6.63
CA ASP A 144 -0.97 10.37 -6.80
C ASP A 144 -1.73 11.18 -7.85
N PHE A 145 -2.45 10.51 -8.76
CA PHE A 145 -3.08 11.14 -9.91
C PHE A 145 -4.60 11.11 -9.81
N GLU A 146 -5.15 10.07 -9.21
CA GLU A 146 -6.54 9.68 -9.28
C GLU A 146 -7.04 9.25 -7.91
N ARG A 147 -8.24 9.71 -7.59
CA ARG A 147 -8.99 9.27 -6.42
C ARG A 147 -10.31 8.72 -6.89
N TYR A 148 -10.56 7.45 -6.58
CA TYR A 148 -11.83 6.78 -6.86
C TYR A 148 -12.64 6.77 -5.57
N VAL A 149 -13.88 7.24 -5.63
CA VAL A 149 -14.79 7.22 -4.48
C VAL A 149 -16.12 6.61 -4.89
N ALA A 150 -16.57 5.64 -4.11
CA ALA A 150 -17.92 5.10 -4.17
C ALA A 150 -18.64 5.37 -2.84
N THR A 151 -19.94 5.59 -2.95
CA THR A 151 -20.84 5.72 -1.81
C THR A 151 -22.01 4.76 -2.00
N GLU A 152 -22.95 4.79 -1.06
CA GLU A 152 -24.23 4.11 -1.22
C GLU A 152 -24.92 4.50 -2.54
N ARG A 153 -24.93 5.81 -2.87
CA ARG A 153 -25.70 6.35 -3.99
C ARG A 153 -24.92 6.43 -5.29
N THR A 154 -23.59 6.54 -5.21
CA THR A 154 -22.74 6.74 -6.38
C THR A 154 -21.81 5.54 -6.59
N PRO A 155 -21.74 4.99 -7.82
CA PRO A 155 -20.73 3.99 -8.15
C PRO A 155 -19.32 4.62 -8.09
N PHE A 156 -18.28 3.80 -8.27
CA PHE A 156 -16.93 4.31 -8.38
C PHE A 156 -16.80 5.28 -9.54
N VAL A 157 -16.61 6.55 -9.22
CA VAL A 157 -16.31 7.62 -10.18
C VAL A 157 -14.96 8.23 -9.82
N ILE A 158 -14.21 8.62 -10.85
CA ILE A 158 -12.98 9.39 -10.68
C ILE A 158 -13.42 10.73 -10.07
N ALA A 159 -12.96 11.02 -8.86
CA ALA A 159 -13.12 12.32 -8.23
C ALA A 159 -12.14 13.29 -8.91
N THR A 160 -12.50 13.76 -10.11
CA THR A 160 -11.82 14.84 -10.82
C THR A 160 -12.11 16.15 -10.09
N GLY A 161 -11.33 16.46 -9.06
CA GLY A 161 -11.47 17.72 -8.34
C GLY A 161 -10.71 17.74 -7.03
N THR A 162 -9.60 18.47 -7.05
CA THR A 162 -8.87 19.07 -5.92
C THR A 162 -9.08 18.39 -4.58
N ALA A 163 -8.04 17.67 -4.12
CA ALA A 163 -7.84 17.18 -2.77
C ALA A 163 -8.69 17.94 -1.72
N SER A 164 -9.94 17.51 -1.55
CA SER A 164 -10.75 17.94 -0.42
C SER A 164 -10.11 17.22 0.74
N ALA A 165 -9.39 18.01 1.53
CA ALA A 165 -8.76 17.57 2.75
C ALA A 165 -9.73 16.67 3.52
N PRO A 166 -9.25 15.55 4.11
CA PRO A 166 -10.12 14.74 4.95
C PRO A 166 -10.80 15.66 5.96
N PRO A 167 -12.11 15.50 6.22
CA PRO A 167 -12.78 16.30 7.24
C PRO A 167 -11.96 16.16 8.52
N ARG A 168 -11.40 17.27 9.01
CA ARG A 168 -10.71 17.29 10.32
C ARG A 168 -11.69 16.68 11.30
N THR A 169 -11.36 15.51 11.82
CA THR A 169 -11.98 14.97 13.01
C THR A 169 -11.70 15.99 14.11
N THR A 170 -12.64 16.90 14.34
CA THR A 170 -12.61 17.76 15.50
C THR A 170 -12.67 16.83 16.72
N PRO A 171 -11.68 16.90 17.64
CA PRO A 171 -11.74 16.12 18.85
C PRO A 171 -13.02 16.50 19.60
N ARG A 172 -13.84 15.48 19.87
CA ARG A 172 -15.07 15.58 20.64
C ARG A 172 -14.70 16.09 22.03
N SER A 173 -14.99 17.37 22.29
CA SER A 173 -14.85 17.97 23.62
C SER A 173 -15.79 17.24 24.57
N THR A 174 -15.23 16.41 25.44
CA THR A 174 -15.93 15.84 26.58
C THR A 174 -16.15 16.96 27.61
N ARG A 175 -17.40 17.41 27.74
CA ARG A 175 -17.92 18.08 28.92
C ARG A 175 -18.88 17.14 29.62
#